data_AF-A0A2N3FXQ6-F1
#
_entry.id   AF-A0A2N3FXQ6-F1
#
_cell.length_a   1.000
_cell.length_b   1.000
_cell.length_c   1.000
_cell.angle_alpha   90.00
_cell.angle_beta   90.00
_cell.angle_gamma   90.00
#
_symmetry.space_group_name_H-M   'P 1'
#
loop_
_entity.id
_entity.type
_entity.pdbx_description
1 polymer ?
#
loop_
_entity_poly.entity_id
_entity_poly.type
_entity_poly.pdbx_seq_one_letter_code
_entity_poly.pdbx_strand_id
1 'polypeptide(L)'
;MTRLTPHVAREYWWALLDNATSLIEDSVRLSDPSPARAQALLVLAYEELGKAVWVHDTFQESWSAASLEPLVVAELGAAARHHLAKFLSAHDFAGVLPRPPIWVAWEELPLAPRNERFDAGTDVRLETQAILDLTAQRANDAKQRGFYVDLLRDGAIRSPRDLEVFDLEVHRGHVAAAIVTLLVVEEFRVKDAREQFEIDRHTSLMARLDLYARDQDYL
;
A
#
# COMPACT_ATOMS: atom_id res chain seq x y z
N MET A 1 -10.88 -8.58 -17.87
CA MET A 1 -10.74 -7.12 -17.75
C MET A 1 -11.97 -6.59 -17.06
N THR A 2 -11.81 -5.66 -16.12
CA THR A 2 -12.93 -5.15 -15.30
C THR A 2 -13.30 -3.76 -15.83
N ARG A 3 -14.52 -3.60 -16.32
CA ARG A 3 -15.05 -2.33 -16.84
C ARG A 3 -15.98 -1.71 -15.80
N LEU A 4 -15.74 -0.45 -15.44
CA LEU A 4 -16.49 0.28 -14.41
C LEU A 4 -16.99 1.62 -14.96
N THR A 5 -18.14 2.08 -14.47
CA THR A 5 -18.52 3.49 -14.66
C THR A 5 -17.76 4.36 -13.65
N PRO A 6 -17.57 5.67 -13.91
CA PRO A 6 -16.88 6.56 -12.97
C PRO A 6 -17.51 6.56 -11.57
N HIS A 7 -18.84 6.52 -11.47
CA HIS A 7 -19.56 6.39 -10.19
C HIS A 7 -19.24 5.07 -9.46
N VAL A 8 -19.29 3.92 -10.15
CA VAL A 8 -18.98 2.62 -9.51
C VAL A 8 -17.51 2.55 -9.11
N ALA A 9 -16.60 3.08 -9.95
CA ALA A 9 -15.19 3.18 -9.62
C ALA A 9 -14.95 4.02 -8.37
N ARG A 10 -15.70 5.12 -8.19
CA ARG A 10 -15.61 6.00 -7.02
C ARG A 10 -16.04 5.31 -5.74
N GLU A 11 -17.19 4.64 -5.75
CA GLU A 11 -17.66 3.85 -4.61
C GLU A 11 -16.69 2.70 -4.28
N TYR A 12 -16.16 2.04 -5.30
CA TYR A 12 -15.18 0.98 -5.10
C TYR A 12 -13.87 1.51 -4.51
N TRP A 13 -13.38 2.65 -4.99
CA TRP A 13 -12.19 3.31 -4.45
C TRP A 13 -12.35 3.65 -2.97
N TRP A 14 -13.48 4.25 -2.58
CA TRP A 14 -13.77 4.51 -1.16
C TRP A 14 -13.82 3.23 -0.33
N ALA A 15 -14.46 2.17 -0.83
CA ALA A 15 -14.53 0.88 -0.13
C ALA A 15 -13.15 0.23 0.06
N LEU A 16 -12.23 0.40 -0.91
CA LEU A 16 -10.85 -0.09 -0.79
C LEU A 16 -10.08 0.66 0.31
N LEU A 17 -10.20 1.99 0.36
CA LEU A 17 -9.53 2.80 1.39
C LEU A 17 -10.09 2.51 2.78
N ASP A 18 -11.42 2.40 2.92
CA ASP A 18 -12.07 2.05 4.18
C ASP A 18 -11.62 0.68 4.70
N ASN A 19 -11.58 -0.33 3.82
CA ASN A 19 -11.09 -1.66 4.17
C ASN A 19 -9.60 -1.64 4.54
N ALA A 20 -8.76 -0.90 3.81
CA ALA A 20 -7.35 -0.75 4.14
C ALA A 20 -7.15 -0.11 5.53
N THR A 21 -7.90 0.94 5.85
CA THR A 21 -7.88 1.58 7.18
C THR A 21 -8.35 0.62 8.28
N SER A 22 -9.42 -0.15 8.05
CA SER A 22 -9.88 -1.16 9.02
C SER A 22 -8.85 -2.27 9.25
N LEU A 23 -8.14 -2.72 8.21
CA LEU A 23 -7.04 -3.68 8.35
C LEU A 23 -5.89 -3.13 9.20
N ILE A 24 -5.58 -1.83 9.09
CA ILE A 24 -4.62 -1.16 9.97
C ILE A 24 -5.11 -1.16 11.42
N GLU A 25 -6.36 -0.79 11.67
CA GLU A 25 -6.95 -0.76 13.02
C GLU A 25 -6.95 -2.16 13.66
N ASP A 26 -7.30 -3.19 12.90
CA ASP A 26 -7.27 -4.58 13.36
C ASP A 26 -5.84 -5.08 13.63
N SER A 27 -4.85 -4.62 12.85
CA SER A 27 -3.44 -4.94 13.11
C SER A 27 -2.98 -4.46 14.49
N VAL A 28 -3.51 -3.32 14.97
CA VAL A 28 -3.19 -2.77 16.31
C VAL A 28 -3.68 -3.73 17.38
N ARG A 29 -4.93 -4.20 17.25
CA ARG A 29 -5.54 -5.14 18.21
C ARG A 29 -4.79 -6.47 18.27
N LEU A 30 -4.12 -6.85 17.19
CA LEU A 30 -3.36 -8.10 17.09
C LEU A 30 -1.86 -7.96 17.36
N SER A 31 -1.32 -6.74 17.52
CA SER A 31 0.12 -6.53 17.63
C SER A 31 0.74 -7.31 18.81
N ASP A 32 0.07 -7.33 19.97
CA ASP A 32 0.53 -8.09 21.14
C ASP A 32 0.16 -9.59 21.10
N PRO A 33 -1.11 -9.98 20.88
CA PRO A 33 -1.50 -11.39 20.96
C PRO A 33 -1.08 -12.22 19.75
N SER A 34 -0.80 -11.58 18.60
CA SER A 34 -0.42 -12.27 17.37
C SER A 34 0.30 -11.34 16.37
N PRO A 35 1.58 -10.98 16.65
CA PRO A 35 2.33 -10.04 15.83
C PRO A 35 2.41 -10.44 14.35
N ALA A 36 2.56 -11.73 14.04
CA ALA A 36 2.59 -12.20 12.65
C ALA A 36 1.26 -11.96 11.91
N ARG A 37 0.12 -12.09 12.61
CA ARG A 37 -1.19 -11.74 12.04
C ARG A 37 -1.31 -10.24 11.83
N ALA A 38 -0.86 -9.44 12.81
CA ALA A 38 -0.83 -8.00 12.66
C ALA A 38 -0.03 -7.58 11.42
N GLN A 39 1.17 -8.14 11.23
CA GLN A 39 1.98 -7.88 10.04
C GLN A 39 1.26 -8.30 8.74
N ALA A 40 0.61 -9.46 8.75
CA ALA A 40 -0.12 -9.96 7.59
C ALA A 40 -1.31 -9.06 7.22
N LEU A 41 -2.02 -8.50 8.21
CA LEU A 41 -3.07 -7.51 7.97
C LEU A 41 -2.53 -6.22 7.35
N LEU A 42 -1.34 -5.76 7.75
CA LEU A 42 -0.68 -4.61 7.13
C LEU A 42 -0.28 -4.88 5.67
N VAL A 43 0.18 -6.10 5.35
CA VAL A 43 0.40 -6.51 3.95
C VAL A 43 -0.91 -6.48 3.16
N LEU A 44 -2.00 -6.96 3.74
CA LEU A 44 -3.32 -6.91 3.09
C LEU A 44 -3.79 -5.47 2.89
N ALA A 45 -3.56 -4.58 3.85
CA ALA A 45 -3.86 -3.15 3.71
C ALA A 45 -3.09 -2.53 2.53
N TYR A 46 -1.82 -2.92 2.34
CA TYR A 46 -1.05 -2.57 1.15
C TYR A 46 -1.68 -3.08 -0.16
N GLU A 47 -2.14 -4.33 -0.18
CA GLU A 47 -2.81 -4.89 -1.37
C GLU A 47 -4.13 -4.16 -1.69
N GLU A 48 -4.87 -3.70 -0.68
CA GLU A 48 -6.08 -2.88 -0.85
C GLU A 48 -5.73 -1.49 -1.39
N LEU A 49 -4.71 -0.83 -0.83
CA LEU A 49 -4.19 0.44 -1.31
C LEU A 49 -3.73 0.34 -2.78
N GLY A 50 -3.03 -0.72 -3.16
CA GLY A 50 -2.57 -0.89 -4.55
C GLY A 50 -3.72 -1.00 -5.55
N LYS A 51 -4.82 -1.66 -5.18
CA LYS A 51 -6.04 -1.62 -5.98
C LYS A 51 -6.64 -0.22 -6.06
N ALA A 52 -6.59 0.54 -4.96
CA ALA A 52 -7.10 1.91 -4.93
C ALA A 52 -6.28 2.82 -5.85
N VAL A 53 -4.96 2.66 -5.90
CA VAL A 53 -4.06 3.34 -6.84
C VAL A 53 -4.45 3.03 -8.29
N TRP A 54 -4.66 1.76 -8.66
CA TRP A 54 -5.09 1.39 -10.02
C TRP A 54 -6.40 2.06 -10.43
N VAL A 55 -7.37 2.09 -9.51
CA VAL A 55 -8.67 2.73 -9.77
C VAL A 55 -8.49 4.24 -9.91
N HIS A 56 -7.71 4.86 -9.02
CA HIS A 56 -7.42 6.29 -9.04
C HIS A 56 -6.73 6.70 -10.33
N ASP A 57 -5.64 6.04 -10.72
CA ASP A 57 -4.88 6.34 -11.94
C ASP A 57 -5.75 6.24 -13.19
N THR A 58 -6.66 5.26 -13.23
CA THR A 58 -7.57 5.07 -14.36
C THR A 58 -8.67 6.15 -14.42
N PHE A 59 -9.23 6.55 -13.28
CA PHE A 59 -10.47 7.35 -13.23
C PHE A 59 -10.30 8.80 -12.82
N GLN A 60 -9.14 9.22 -12.29
CA GLN A 60 -8.95 10.57 -11.77
C GLN A 60 -9.34 11.67 -12.77
N GLU A 61 -8.96 11.56 -14.03
CA GLU A 61 -9.33 12.54 -15.06
C GLU A 61 -10.83 12.53 -15.35
N SER A 62 -11.44 11.33 -15.34
CA SER A 62 -12.87 11.17 -15.55
C SER A 62 -13.70 11.74 -14.39
N TRP A 63 -13.24 11.59 -13.14
CA TRP A 63 -13.86 12.19 -11.98
C TRP A 63 -13.75 13.71 -12.02
N SER A 64 -12.56 14.26 -12.31
CA SER A 64 -12.36 15.71 -12.44
C SER A 64 -13.17 16.33 -13.59
N ALA A 65 -13.39 15.58 -14.67
CA ALA A 65 -14.17 16.05 -15.83
C ALA A 65 -15.68 15.74 -15.74
N ALA A 66 -16.15 15.15 -14.63
CA ALA A 66 -17.51 14.64 -14.45
C ALA A 66 -17.99 13.75 -15.63
N SER A 67 -17.07 12.96 -16.20
CA SER A 67 -17.37 12.02 -17.26
C SER A 67 -18.26 10.89 -16.75
N LEU A 68 -19.13 10.38 -17.63
CA LEU A 68 -19.95 9.18 -17.38
C LEU A 68 -19.44 7.97 -18.16
N GLU A 69 -18.42 8.14 -18.99
CA GLU A 69 -17.91 7.10 -19.89
C GLU A 69 -17.26 5.95 -19.09
N PRO A 70 -17.66 4.69 -19.31
CA PRO A 70 -17.08 3.57 -18.58
C PRO A 70 -15.68 3.22 -19.09
N LEU A 71 -14.71 3.18 -18.18
CA LEU A 71 -13.32 2.81 -18.44
C LEU A 71 -12.99 1.39 -17.98
N VAL A 72 -11.89 0.85 -18.49
CA VAL A 72 -11.37 -0.47 -18.12
C VAL A 72 -10.18 -0.29 -17.19
N VAL A 73 -10.25 -0.88 -16.01
CA VAL A 73 -9.08 -1.05 -15.12
C VAL A 73 -8.46 -2.39 -15.48
N ALA A 74 -7.38 -2.38 -16.26
CA ALA A 74 -6.77 -3.59 -16.80
C ALA A 74 -6.25 -4.50 -15.69
N GLU A 75 -5.68 -3.88 -14.67
CA GLU A 75 -5.02 -4.45 -13.50
C GLU A 75 -6.01 -5.23 -12.63
N LEU A 76 -7.24 -4.72 -12.46
CA LEU A 76 -8.29 -5.44 -11.70
C LEU A 76 -8.75 -6.74 -12.37
N GLY A 77 -8.42 -6.98 -13.63
CA GLY A 77 -8.75 -8.22 -14.33
C GLY A 77 -7.69 -9.31 -14.13
N ALA A 78 -6.52 -9.09 -14.72
CA ALA A 78 -5.44 -10.08 -14.73
C ALA A 78 -4.62 -10.03 -13.44
N ALA A 79 -4.30 -8.83 -12.94
CA ALA A 79 -3.43 -8.62 -11.79
C ALA A 79 -4.14 -8.70 -10.43
N ALA A 80 -5.47 -8.60 -10.37
CA ALA A 80 -6.21 -8.74 -9.11
C ALA A 80 -5.98 -10.09 -8.39
N ARG A 81 -5.71 -11.16 -9.16
CA ARG A 81 -5.37 -12.49 -8.62
C ARG A 81 -3.89 -12.63 -8.26
N HIS A 82 -3.04 -11.69 -8.66
CA HIS A 82 -1.61 -11.68 -8.37
C HIS A 82 -1.33 -10.72 -7.22
N HIS A 83 -1.23 -11.28 -6.00
CA HIS A 83 -0.90 -10.54 -4.77
C HIS A 83 0.32 -9.60 -4.95
N LEU A 84 1.33 -10.09 -5.66
CA LEU A 84 2.55 -9.39 -6.05
C LEU A 84 2.26 -8.02 -6.71
N ALA A 85 1.40 -8.01 -7.72
CA ALA A 85 1.14 -6.79 -8.49
C ALA A 85 0.42 -5.73 -7.66
N LYS A 86 -0.54 -6.13 -6.82
CA LYS A 86 -1.24 -5.21 -5.90
C LYS A 86 -0.27 -4.58 -4.90
N PHE A 87 0.57 -5.41 -4.29
CA PHE A 87 1.56 -4.95 -3.33
C PHE A 87 2.54 -3.95 -3.98
N LEU A 88 3.10 -4.29 -5.14
CA LEU A 88 4.07 -3.44 -5.84
C LEU A 88 3.48 -2.10 -6.26
N SER A 89 2.24 -2.06 -6.73
CA SER A 89 1.61 -0.78 -7.06
C SER A 89 1.50 0.17 -5.87
N ALA A 90 1.24 -0.38 -4.68
CA ALA A 90 1.16 0.43 -3.46
C ALA A 90 2.55 0.81 -2.94
N HIS A 91 3.53 -0.08 -3.07
CA HIS A 91 4.94 0.18 -2.77
C HIS A 91 5.49 1.31 -3.64
N ASP A 92 5.29 1.24 -4.96
CA ASP A 92 5.73 2.24 -5.92
C ASP A 92 5.08 3.60 -5.63
N PHE A 93 3.77 3.61 -5.34
CA PHE A 93 3.07 4.83 -4.93
C PHE A 93 3.63 5.39 -3.62
N ALA A 94 3.89 4.54 -2.63
CA ALA A 94 4.48 4.95 -1.35
C ALA A 94 5.94 5.42 -1.48
N GLY A 95 6.61 5.18 -2.60
CA GLY A 95 7.94 5.72 -2.88
C GLY A 95 8.02 7.25 -2.92
N VAL A 96 6.89 7.95 -2.91
CA VAL A 96 6.83 9.42 -2.70
C VAL A 96 7.05 9.83 -1.24
N LEU A 97 6.93 8.89 -0.30
CA LEU A 97 7.21 9.13 1.12
C LEU A 97 8.72 9.18 1.33
N PRO A 98 9.23 10.05 2.22
CA PRO A 98 10.67 10.19 2.48
C PRO A 98 11.26 8.98 3.20
N ARG A 99 10.42 8.14 3.81
CA ARG A 99 10.84 6.95 4.52
C ARG A 99 11.09 5.79 3.54
N PRO A 100 12.24 5.09 3.63
CA PRO A 100 12.51 3.97 2.73
C PRO A 100 11.52 2.81 2.96
N PRO A 101 11.23 2.02 1.92
CA PRO A 101 10.23 0.96 2.01
C PRO A 101 10.65 -0.15 2.99
N ILE A 102 9.70 -0.59 3.81
CA ILE A 102 9.90 -1.48 4.97
C ILE A 102 10.42 -2.88 4.62
N TRP A 103 10.33 -3.27 3.35
CA TRP A 103 10.61 -4.63 2.88
C TRP A 103 12.02 -4.81 2.32
N VAL A 104 12.77 -3.71 2.19
CA VAL A 104 14.15 -3.69 1.69
C VAL A 104 14.97 -2.78 2.57
N ALA A 105 16.06 -3.29 3.12
CA ALA A 105 16.98 -2.44 3.84
C ALA A 105 17.73 -1.53 2.84
N TRP A 106 18.03 -0.29 3.23
CA TRP A 106 18.74 0.67 2.37
C TRP A 106 20.06 0.08 1.83
N GLU A 107 20.72 -0.74 2.65
CA GLU A 107 21.97 -1.43 2.34
C GLU A 107 21.83 -2.47 1.23
N GLU A 108 20.64 -3.05 1.04
CA GLU A 108 20.33 -4.05 0.01
C GLU A 108 20.13 -3.43 -1.38
N LEU A 109 19.87 -2.12 -1.46
CA LEU A 109 19.68 -1.44 -2.74
C LEU A 109 21.04 -1.25 -3.44
N PRO A 110 21.20 -1.69 -4.71
CA PRO A 110 22.45 -1.49 -5.43
C PRO A 110 22.72 0.00 -5.65
N LEU A 111 24.00 0.39 -5.57
CA LEU A 111 24.44 1.72 -5.96
C LEU A 111 24.19 1.93 -7.44
N ALA A 112 23.64 3.09 -7.78
CA ALA A 112 23.49 3.54 -9.15
C ALA A 112 24.87 3.54 -9.84
N PRO A 113 24.95 3.12 -11.11
CA PRO A 113 26.17 3.29 -11.88
C PRO A 113 26.58 4.76 -11.85
N ARG A 114 27.84 5.04 -11.47
CA ARG A 114 28.38 6.41 -11.57
C ARG A 114 28.30 6.85 -13.02
N ASN A 115 27.44 7.82 -13.30
CA ASN A 115 27.38 8.49 -14.59
C ASN A 115 27.41 10.01 -14.35
N GLU A 116 27.70 10.78 -15.40
CA GLU A 116 27.85 12.25 -15.35
C GLU A 116 26.58 13.00 -14.88
N ARG A 117 25.47 12.29 -14.66
CA ARG A 117 24.15 12.85 -14.33
C ARG A 117 23.93 13.01 -12.82
N PHE A 118 24.70 12.31 -12.00
CA PHE A 118 24.65 12.43 -10.55
C PHE A 118 25.91 13.12 -10.06
N ASP A 119 25.74 14.13 -9.20
CA ASP A 119 26.85 14.90 -8.66
C ASP A 119 27.87 13.97 -8.00
N ALA A 120 29.16 14.25 -8.21
CA ALA A 120 30.26 13.44 -7.68
C ALA A 120 30.28 13.52 -6.14
N GLY A 121 29.45 12.73 -5.48
CA GLY A 121 29.29 12.75 -4.02
C GLY A 121 27.94 12.21 -3.52
N THR A 122 26.95 11.99 -4.39
CA THR A 122 25.65 11.43 -3.98
C THR A 122 25.60 9.92 -4.25
N ASP A 123 25.55 9.13 -3.18
CA ASP A 123 25.26 7.69 -3.27
C ASP A 123 23.77 7.50 -3.59
N VAL A 124 23.45 7.54 -4.89
CA VAL A 124 22.12 7.17 -5.38
C VAL A 124 22.02 5.66 -5.38
N ARG A 125 20.99 5.09 -4.76
CA ARG A 125 20.68 3.66 -4.83
C ARG A 125 19.42 3.45 -5.64
N LEU A 126 19.37 2.36 -6.42
CA LEU A 126 18.29 2.09 -7.36
C LEU A 126 17.51 0.84 -6.96
N GLU A 127 16.18 0.95 -6.91
CA GLU A 127 15.33 -0.22 -6.92
C GLU A 127 15.41 -0.88 -8.30
N THR A 128 15.92 -2.11 -8.34
CA THR A 128 15.95 -2.93 -9.55
C THR A 128 14.76 -3.88 -9.56
N GLN A 129 14.43 -4.46 -10.72
CA GLN A 129 13.36 -5.48 -10.80
C GLN A 129 13.59 -6.64 -9.81
N ALA A 130 14.85 -7.06 -9.61
CA ALA A 130 15.19 -8.10 -8.66
C ALA A 130 14.88 -7.71 -7.19
N ILE A 131 15.05 -6.44 -6.85
CA ILE A 131 14.67 -5.91 -5.53
C ILE A 131 13.15 -5.90 -5.39
N LEU A 132 12.41 -5.45 -6.41
CA LEU A 132 10.95 -5.44 -6.39
C LEU A 132 10.37 -6.87 -6.24
N ASP A 133 10.94 -7.84 -6.97
CA ASP A 133 10.53 -9.24 -6.87
C ASP A 133 10.79 -9.79 -5.46
N LEU A 134 11.96 -9.47 -4.88
CA LEU A 134 12.33 -9.87 -3.52
C LEU A 134 11.41 -9.25 -2.46
N THR A 135 11.17 -7.93 -2.56
CA THR A 135 10.26 -7.16 -1.69
C THR A 135 8.91 -7.83 -1.59
N ALA A 136 8.32 -8.11 -2.74
CA ALA A 136 6.96 -8.61 -2.77
C ALA A 136 6.89 -10.11 -2.46
N GLN A 137 7.96 -10.87 -2.71
CA GLN A 137 8.09 -12.22 -2.16
C GLN A 137 8.09 -12.18 -0.62
N ARG A 138 8.90 -11.30 0.00
CA ARG A 138 8.93 -11.12 1.46
C ARG A 138 7.57 -10.72 2.02
N ALA A 139 6.87 -9.80 1.36
CA ALA A 139 5.53 -9.38 1.74
C ALA A 139 4.53 -10.54 1.66
N ASN A 140 4.54 -11.30 0.56
CA ASN A 140 3.67 -12.46 0.42
C ASN A 140 3.97 -13.54 1.47
N ASP A 141 5.24 -13.82 1.73
CA ASP A 141 5.64 -14.80 2.73
C ASP A 141 5.24 -14.35 4.13
N ALA A 142 5.40 -13.06 4.47
CA ALA A 142 4.96 -12.51 5.75
C ALA A 142 3.44 -12.64 5.93
N LYS A 143 2.67 -12.37 4.88
CA LYS A 143 1.22 -12.57 4.87
C LYS A 143 0.85 -14.04 5.09
N GLN A 144 1.48 -14.98 4.37
CA GLN A 144 1.19 -16.41 4.54
C GLN A 144 1.53 -16.87 5.97
N ARG A 145 2.70 -16.48 6.45
CA ARG A 145 3.19 -16.78 7.80
C ARG A 145 2.28 -16.27 8.92
N GLY A 146 1.52 -15.20 8.71
CA GLY A 146 0.54 -14.72 9.68
C GLY A 146 -0.69 -15.63 9.83
N PHE A 147 -1.05 -16.39 8.80
CA PHE A 147 -2.31 -17.13 8.76
C PHE A 147 -2.17 -18.65 8.72
N TYR A 148 -1.03 -19.18 8.28
CA TYR A 148 -0.82 -20.61 8.08
C TYR A 148 0.22 -21.19 9.04
N VAL A 149 0.11 -22.50 9.28
CA VAL A 149 1.12 -23.31 9.97
C VAL A 149 1.89 -24.09 8.91
N ASP A 150 3.22 -23.98 8.92
CA ASP A 150 4.08 -24.59 7.92
C ASP A 150 4.89 -25.75 8.51
N LEU A 151 5.05 -26.82 7.73
CA LEU A 151 6.01 -27.89 7.99
C LEU A 151 7.23 -27.70 7.09
N LEU A 152 8.36 -27.36 7.69
CA LEU A 152 9.63 -27.18 6.98
C LEU A 152 10.23 -28.53 6.56
N ARG A 153 11.18 -28.47 5.62
CA ARG A 153 11.83 -29.66 5.05
C ARG A 153 12.63 -30.48 6.06
N ASP A 154 13.08 -29.85 7.14
CA ASP A 154 13.78 -30.50 8.26
C ASP A 154 12.81 -31.08 9.31
N GLY A 155 11.50 -30.96 9.07
CA GLY A 155 10.46 -31.42 9.99
C GLY A 155 10.06 -30.40 11.06
N ALA A 156 10.65 -29.20 11.08
CA ALA A 156 10.26 -28.16 12.02
C ALA A 156 8.88 -27.58 11.67
N ILE A 157 8.07 -27.32 12.70
CA ILE A 157 6.76 -26.68 12.56
C ILE A 157 6.91 -25.19 12.86
N ARG A 158 6.41 -24.33 11.97
CA ARG A 158 6.30 -22.89 12.20
C ARG A 158 4.84 -22.51 12.34
N SER A 159 4.52 -21.76 13.39
CA SER A 159 3.20 -21.19 13.60
C SER A 159 3.26 -19.66 13.63
N PRO A 160 2.13 -18.97 13.39
CA PRO A 160 2.06 -17.51 13.51
C PRO A 160 2.47 -16.94 14.88
N ARG A 161 2.59 -17.77 15.91
CA ARG A 161 3.01 -17.34 17.26
C ARG A 161 4.51 -17.26 17.44
N ASP A 162 5.28 -17.97 16.61
CA ASP A 162 6.71 -18.20 16.83
C ASP A 162 7.59 -17.34 15.91
N LEU A 163 7.01 -16.30 15.31
CA LEU A 163 7.63 -15.56 14.23
C LEU A 163 8.02 -14.16 14.64
N GLU A 164 9.28 -13.85 14.32
CA GLU A 164 9.78 -12.49 14.30
C GLU A 164 9.12 -11.71 13.16
N VAL A 165 8.72 -10.48 13.47
CA VAL A 165 8.05 -9.56 12.54
C VAL A 165 8.86 -8.29 12.42
N PHE A 166 8.62 -7.53 11.37
CA PHE A 166 9.13 -6.16 11.30
C PHE A 166 8.53 -5.30 12.42
N ASP A 167 9.15 -4.15 12.64
CA ASP A 167 8.58 -3.11 13.48
C ASP A 167 7.17 -2.76 12.97
N LEU A 168 6.16 -3.24 13.71
CA LEU A 168 4.75 -3.10 13.35
C LEU A 168 4.28 -1.66 13.43
N GLU A 169 4.91 -0.84 14.27
CA GLU A 169 4.59 0.57 14.40
C GLU A 169 5.05 1.33 13.17
N VAL A 170 6.29 1.09 12.75
CA VAL A 170 6.83 1.64 11.49
C VAL A 170 6.02 1.18 10.29
N HIS A 171 5.69 -0.12 10.22
CA HIS A 171 4.91 -0.65 9.11
C HIS A 171 3.52 -0.02 9.02
N ARG A 172 2.84 0.10 10.16
CA ARG A 172 1.53 0.74 10.25
C ARG A 172 1.58 2.22 9.85
N GLY A 173 2.55 2.98 10.36
CA GLY A 173 2.70 4.39 10.05
C GLY A 173 2.89 4.63 8.55
N HIS A 174 3.73 3.81 7.92
CA HIS A 174 3.99 3.93 6.48
C HIS A 174 2.77 3.60 5.60
N VAL A 175 1.99 2.55 5.92
CA VAL A 175 0.75 2.25 5.17
C VAL A 175 -0.27 3.38 5.37
N ALA A 176 -0.44 3.85 6.61
CA ALA A 176 -1.37 4.93 6.92
C ALA A 176 -0.99 6.23 6.19
N ALA A 177 0.29 6.58 6.19
CA ALA A 177 0.82 7.75 5.48
C ALA A 177 0.57 7.64 3.97
N ALA A 178 0.78 6.47 3.37
CA ALA A 178 0.52 6.27 1.95
C ALA A 178 -0.98 6.45 1.60
N ILE A 179 -1.90 6.00 2.47
CA ILE A 179 -3.34 6.24 2.27
C ILE A 179 -3.67 7.73 2.38
N VAL A 180 -3.12 8.42 3.39
CA VAL A 180 -3.31 9.88 3.54
C VAL A 180 -2.78 10.63 2.32
N THR A 181 -1.60 10.27 1.82
CA THR A 181 -1.06 10.87 0.60
C THR A 181 -2.01 10.69 -0.58
N LEU A 182 -2.60 9.51 -0.76
CA LEU A 182 -3.57 9.27 -1.84
C LEU A 182 -4.84 10.13 -1.69
N LEU A 183 -5.35 10.27 -0.46
CA LEU A 183 -6.51 11.15 -0.16
C LEU A 183 -6.20 12.62 -0.47
N VAL A 184 -5.00 13.09 -0.09
CA VAL A 184 -4.53 14.46 -0.33
C VAL A 184 -4.32 14.72 -1.82
N VAL A 185 -3.68 13.80 -2.55
CA VAL A 185 -3.51 13.89 -4.02
C VAL A 185 -4.86 14.03 -4.70
N GLU A 186 -5.85 13.25 -4.25
CA GLU A 186 -7.20 13.34 -4.77
C GLU A 186 -7.89 14.67 -4.43
N GLU A 187 -7.72 15.19 -3.22
CA GLU A 187 -8.23 16.50 -2.81
C GLU A 187 -7.71 17.64 -3.70
N PHE A 188 -6.42 17.65 -4.03
CA PHE A 188 -5.84 18.66 -4.90
C PHE A 188 -6.33 18.61 -6.36
N ARG A 189 -6.83 17.46 -6.83
CA ARG A 189 -7.23 17.26 -8.24
C ARG A 189 -8.72 17.46 -8.51
N VAL A 190 -9.57 17.38 -7.49
CA VAL A 190 -11.01 17.65 -7.63
C VAL A 190 -11.24 19.15 -7.57
N LYS A 191 -11.52 19.76 -8.73
CA LYS A 191 -11.69 21.22 -8.88
C LYS A 191 -13.09 21.76 -8.59
N ASP A 192 -14.11 20.90 -8.45
CA ASP A 192 -15.50 21.30 -8.26
C ASP A 192 -16.23 20.47 -7.18
N ALA A 193 -17.35 21.00 -6.69
CA ALA A 193 -18.08 20.58 -5.49
C ALA A 193 -18.18 19.05 -5.27
N ARG A 194 -17.47 18.56 -4.25
CA ARG A 194 -17.74 17.24 -3.66
C ARG A 194 -19.14 17.24 -3.07
N GLU A 195 -19.85 16.14 -3.25
CA GLU A 195 -21.08 15.90 -2.49
C GLU A 195 -20.74 15.84 -0.99
N GLN A 196 -21.63 16.34 -0.13
CA GLN A 196 -21.40 16.38 1.33
C GLN A 196 -20.99 15.00 1.89
N PHE A 197 -21.58 13.94 1.35
CA PHE A 197 -21.26 12.57 1.73
C PHE A 197 -19.80 12.16 1.46
N GLU A 198 -19.20 12.63 0.35
CA GLU A 198 -17.78 12.39 0.08
C GLU A 198 -16.88 13.16 1.03
N ILE A 199 -17.28 14.38 1.40
CA ILE A 199 -16.56 15.18 2.40
C ILE A 199 -16.58 14.44 3.75
N ASP A 200 -17.74 13.94 4.16
CA ASP A 200 -17.88 13.21 5.43
C ASP A 200 -17.03 11.92 5.45
N ARG A 201 -17.03 11.15 4.35
CA ARG A 201 -16.17 9.95 4.20
C ARG A 201 -14.69 10.32 4.26
N HIS A 202 -14.28 11.36 3.54
CA HIS A 202 -12.90 11.85 3.54
C HIS A 202 -12.45 12.25 4.95
N THR A 203 -13.22 13.11 5.62
CA THR A 203 -12.93 13.57 6.98
C THR A 203 -12.89 12.40 7.97
N SER A 204 -13.80 11.44 7.85
CA SER A 204 -13.81 10.24 8.70
C SER A 204 -12.55 9.40 8.51
N LEU A 205 -12.12 9.15 7.27
CA LEU A 205 -10.91 8.38 7.00
C LEU A 205 -9.64 9.11 7.46
N MET A 206 -9.53 10.41 7.20
CA MET A 206 -8.41 11.23 7.68
C MET A 206 -8.29 11.16 9.20
N ALA A 207 -9.40 11.34 9.93
CA ALA A 207 -9.39 11.27 11.40
C ALA A 207 -8.97 9.89 11.94
N ARG A 208 -9.33 8.80 11.25
CA ARG A 208 -8.91 7.44 11.64
C ARG A 208 -7.43 7.21 11.36
N LEU A 209 -6.93 7.71 10.23
CA LEU A 209 -5.54 7.52 9.81
C LEU A 209 -4.55 8.39 10.58
N ASP A 210 -4.97 9.56 11.07
CA ASP A 210 -4.16 10.49 11.88
C ASP A 210 -3.62 9.85 13.18
N LEU A 211 -4.31 8.82 13.67
CA LEU A 211 -3.85 8.02 14.81
C LEU A 211 -2.59 7.19 14.52
N TYR A 212 -2.28 6.98 13.24
CA TYR A 212 -1.27 6.04 12.78
C TYR A 212 -0.19 6.68 11.92
N ALA A 213 -0.57 7.61 11.02
CA ALA A 213 0.35 8.32 10.15
C ALA A 213 0.98 9.50 10.90
N ARG A 214 2.18 9.31 11.43
CA ARG A 214 2.85 10.34 12.25
C ARG A 214 3.71 11.26 11.39
N ASP A 215 4.06 12.44 11.89
CA ASP A 215 4.94 13.39 11.21
C ASP A 215 6.26 12.75 10.71
N GLN A 216 6.84 11.85 11.50
CA GLN A 216 8.06 11.11 11.15
C GLN A 216 7.91 10.16 9.94
N ASP A 217 6.68 9.86 9.51
CA ASP A 217 6.41 9.08 8.31
C ASP A 217 6.41 9.97 7.05
N TYR A 218 6.45 11.30 7.22
CA TYR A 218 6.50 12.33 6.18
C TYR A 218 7.77 13.20 6.21
N LEU A 219 8.74 12.88 7.07
CA LEU A 219 10.03 13.57 7.22
C LEU A 219 11.19 12.64 6.88
#